data_AF-A0AB33WL71-F1
#
_entry.id   AF-A0AB33WL71-F1
#
_cell.length_a   1.000
_cell.length_b   1.000
_cell.length_c   1.000
_cell.angle_alpha   90.00
_cell.angle_beta   90.00
_cell.angle_gamma   90.00
#
_symmetry.space_group_name_H-M   'P 1'
#
loop_
_entity.id
_entity.type
_entity.pdbx_description
1 polymer ?
#
loop_
_entity_poly.entity_id
_entity_poly.type
_entity_poly.pdbx_seq_one_letter_code
_entity_poly.pdbx_strand_id
1 'polypeptide(L)'
;MPTENKPAEPFQREDRYIVIKRSDLDKMSPLDRDVALSNLEHVAALLFGWNAPERKCLVIESDWPEYEPAWQMVERRMTGQTPVTAAEELDAVLHWRGKHAQVIRERAALQADLDARDQRVDELEGLLRLARQFVVNGIDLGYIKMPDVDTPDPAHDLVPKIDAALNPTPKPHTCCGSCPACTIGAKP
;
A
#
# COMPACT_ATOMS: atom_id res chain seq x y z
N MET A 1 -18.14 39.30 44.99
CA MET A 1 -18.31 39.27 43.53
C MET A 1 -18.13 37.83 43.09
N PRO A 2 -19.16 37.14 42.58
CA PRO A 2 -18.97 35.84 41.96
C PRO A 2 -18.18 36.05 40.66
N THR A 3 -16.99 35.48 40.58
CA THR A 3 -16.20 35.40 39.34
C THR A 3 -16.99 34.56 38.34
N GLU A 4 -17.46 35.19 37.27
CA GLU A 4 -18.02 34.52 36.11
C GLU A 4 -17.03 33.45 35.62
N ASN A 5 -17.47 32.19 35.59
CA ASN A 5 -16.72 31.09 35.00
C ASN A 5 -16.63 31.33 33.48
N LYS A 6 -15.52 31.91 33.04
CA LYS A 6 -15.15 31.94 31.61
C LYS A 6 -15.07 30.48 31.13
N PRO A 7 -15.83 30.06 30.10
CA PRO A 7 -15.68 28.71 29.57
C PRO A 7 -14.25 28.53 29.06
N ALA A 8 -13.63 27.41 29.42
CA ALA A 8 -12.30 27.07 28.93
C ALA A 8 -12.34 26.96 27.40
N GLU A 9 -11.36 27.53 26.72
CA GLU A 9 -11.26 27.43 25.25
C GLU A 9 -11.11 25.96 24.84
N PRO A 10 -11.70 25.55 23.70
CA PRO A 10 -11.61 24.17 23.24
C PRO A 10 -10.16 23.80 22.92
N PHE A 11 -9.79 22.55 23.20
CA PHE A 11 -8.46 22.04 22.91
C PHE A 11 -8.19 22.11 21.39
N GLN A 12 -7.11 22.79 21.00
CA GLN A 12 -6.73 22.98 19.61
C GLN A 12 -5.37 22.31 19.34
N ARG A 13 -5.30 21.50 18.28
CA ARG A 13 -4.04 20.96 17.78
C ARG A 13 -3.31 22.08 17.03
N GLU A 14 -2.16 22.50 17.55
CA GLU A 14 -1.37 23.61 17.00
C GLU A 14 -0.31 23.11 15.99
N ASP A 15 -0.14 23.83 14.88
CA ASP A 15 0.93 23.59 13.91
C ASP A 15 2.23 24.29 14.35
N ARG A 16 2.95 23.67 15.30
CA ARG A 16 4.15 24.25 15.93
C ARG A 16 5.48 23.69 15.45
N TYR A 17 5.45 22.51 14.83
CA TYR A 17 6.64 21.73 14.55
C TYR A 17 6.63 21.27 13.11
N ILE A 18 7.74 21.52 12.42
CA ILE A 18 8.04 20.86 11.16
C ILE A 18 8.88 19.63 11.49
N VAL A 19 8.38 18.45 11.15
CA VAL A 19 9.09 17.19 11.35
C VAL A 19 9.57 16.68 10.00
N ILE A 20 10.88 16.45 9.88
CA ILE A 20 11.50 15.89 8.68
C ILE A 20 12.16 14.57 9.07
N LYS A 21 11.70 13.47 8.47
CA LYS A 21 12.28 12.14 8.69
C LYS A 21 13.59 12.03 7.92
N ARG A 22 14.66 11.59 8.58
CA ARG A 22 15.99 11.48 7.93
C ARG A 22 15.98 10.54 6.73
N SER A 23 15.19 9.46 6.79
CA SER A 23 15.06 8.50 5.69
C SER A 23 14.35 9.06 4.46
N ASP A 24 13.56 10.14 4.61
CA ASP A 24 12.93 10.79 3.45
C ASP A 24 13.93 11.67 2.69
N LEU A 25 14.97 12.18 3.36
CA LEU A 25 16.08 12.87 2.72
C LEU A 25 16.92 11.92 1.86
N ASP A 26 16.96 10.63 2.20
CA ASP A 26 17.67 9.61 1.39
C ASP A 26 17.00 9.35 0.03
N LYS A 27 15.73 9.74 -0.13
CA LYS A 27 14.99 9.60 -1.39
C LYS A 27 15.28 10.73 -2.39
N MET A 28 15.95 11.79 -1.95
CA MET A 28 16.28 12.96 -2.78
C MET A 28 17.54 12.69 -3.62
N SER A 29 17.77 13.52 -4.65
CA SER A 29 19.05 13.50 -5.35
C SER A 29 20.18 13.89 -4.39
N PRO A 30 21.43 13.43 -4.62
CA PRO A 30 22.56 13.81 -3.76
C PRO A 30 22.73 15.32 -3.63
N LEU A 31 22.52 16.07 -4.72
CA LEU A 31 22.60 17.53 -4.72
C LEU A 31 21.50 18.17 -3.85
N ASP A 32 20.25 17.74 -4.01
CA ASP A 32 19.13 18.30 -3.25
C ASP A 32 19.25 17.97 -1.75
N ARG A 33 19.74 16.77 -1.44
CA ARG A 33 20.01 16.33 -0.06
C ARG A 33 21.05 17.22 0.59
N ASP A 34 22.17 17.49 -0.09
CA ASP A 34 23.25 18.34 0.46
C ASP A 34 22.76 19.77 0.71
N VAL A 35 21.96 20.32 -0.22
CA VAL A 35 21.32 21.64 -0.05
C VAL A 35 20.38 21.63 1.16
N ALA A 36 19.53 20.61 1.29
CA ALA A 36 18.60 20.51 2.41
C ALA A 36 19.33 20.41 3.76
N LEU A 37 20.38 19.58 3.85
CA LEU A 37 21.18 19.43 5.07
C LEU A 37 21.89 20.74 5.43
N SER A 38 22.51 21.42 4.47
CA SER A 38 23.18 22.70 4.70
C SER A 38 22.22 23.77 5.22
N ASN A 39 21.01 23.84 4.66
CA ASN A 39 19.98 24.75 5.14
C ASN A 39 19.51 24.42 6.56
N LEU A 40 19.32 23.13 6.88
CA LEU A 40 18.93 22.70 8.22
C LEU A 40 20.01 23.01 9.27
N GLU A 41 21.28 22.81 8.93
CA GLU A 41 22.42 23.19 9.76
C GLU A 41 22.47 24.71 9.99
N HIS A 42 22.22 25.50 8.95
CA HIS A 42 22.16 26.95 9.07
C HIS A 42 21.04 27.41 10.00
N VAL A 43 19.83 26.84 9.87
CA VAL A 43 18.70 27.14 10.76
C VAL A 43 19.05 26.75 12.20
N ALA A 44 19.67 25.59 12.42
CA ALA A 44 20.10 25.17 13.76
C ALA A 44 21.12 26.15 14.37
N ALA A 45 22.08 26.65 13.58
CA ALA A 45 23.05 27.65 14.03
C ALA A 45 22.39 28.99 14.39
N LEU A 46 21.41 29.43 13.61
CA LEU A 46 20.62 30.63 13.94
C LEU A 46 19.87 30.44 15.27
N LEU A 47 19.16 29.32 15.45
CA LEU A 47 18.44 29.03 16.69
C LEU A 47 19.37 28.98 17.90
N PHE A 48 20.56 28.39 17.74
CA PHE A 48 21.60 28.39 18.77
C PHE A 48 22.07 29.81 19.11
N GLY A 49 22.35 30.65 18.09
CA GLY A 49 22.76 32.04 18.28
C GLY A 49 21.69 32.90 18.97
N TRP A 50 20.41 32.58 18.78
CA TRP A 50 19.27 33.20 19.46
C TRP A 50 18.99 32.60 20.85
N ASN A 51 19.84 31.68 21.32
CA ASN A 51 19.71 30.99 22.58
C ASN A 51 18.35 30.28 22.75
N ALA A 52 17.84 29.74 21.64
CA ALA A 52 16.60 28.96 21.66
C ALA A 52 16.82 27.66 22.45
N PRO A 53 15.90 27.28 23.35
CA PRO A 53 16.06 26.07 24.16
C PRO A 53 15.97 24.81 23.30
N GLU A 54 16.83 23.84 23.58
CA GLU A 54 16.73 22.48 23.03
C GLU A 54 15.44 21.82 23.54
N ARG A 55 14.65 21.25 22.63
CA ARG A 55 13.41 20.54 22.95
C ARG A 55 13.60 19.05 22.70
N LYS A 56 13.33 18.23 23.72
CA LYS A 56 13.33 16.77 23.61
C LYS A 56 11.88 16.31 23.45
N CYS A 57 11.58 15.69 22.32
CA CYS A 57 10.23 15.29 21.93
C CYS A 57 10.18 13.81 21.56
N LEU A 58 9.06 13.16 21.88
CA LEU A 58 8.65 11.92 21.23
C LEU A 58 7.83 12.29 19.98
N VAL A 59 8.08 11.64 18.85
CA VAL A 59 7.31 11.81 17.61
C VAL A 59 6.48 10.55 17.38
N ILE A 60 5.19 10.72 17.10
CA ILE A 60 4.26 9.64 16.74
C ILE A 60 3.69 9.97 15.36
N GLU A 61 3.84 9.07 14.40
CA GLU A 61 3.35 9.24 13.03
C GLU A 61 1.83 9.03 12.99
N SER A 62 1.12 9.70 12.07
CA SER A 62 -0.35 9.71 12.04
C SER A 62 -0.99 8.38 11.62
N ASP A 63 -0.23 7.52 10.95
CA ASP A 63 -0.61 6.18 10.55
C ASP A 63 -0.37 5.13 11.66
N TRP A 64 0.29 5.51 12.75
CA TRP A 64 0.51 4.63 13.88
C TRP A 64 -0.72 4.55 14.78
N PRO A 65 -1.03 3.38 15.35
CA PRO A 65 -2.21 3.19 16.20
C PRO A 65 -2.16 4.05 17.48
N GLU A 66 -0.97 4.45 17.94
CA GLU A 66 -0.76 5.29 19.12
C GLU A 66 -1.06 6.78 18.89
N TYR A 67 -1.23 7.24 17.63
CA TYR A 67 -1.37 8.66 17.30
C TYR A 67 -2.57 9.32 18.00
N GLU A 68 -3.77 8.76 17.78
CA GLU A 68 -5.00 9.32 18.35
C GLU A 68 -5.09 9.13 19.87
N PRO A 69 -4.72 7.96 20.45
CA PRO A 69 -4.59 7.80 21.90
C PRO A 69 -3.64 8.83 22.55
N ALA A 70 -2.50 9.12 21.93
CA ALA A 70 -1.56 10.10 22.46
C ALA A 70 -2.16 11.52 22.49
N TRP A 71 -2.92 11.90 21.46
CA TRP A 71 -3.64 13.18 21.46
C TRP A 71 -4.68 13.27 22.58
N GLN A 72 -5.44 12.20 22.82
CA GLN A 72 -6.42 12.15 23.91
C GLN A 72 -5.73 12.28 25.28
N MET A 73 -4.58 11.64 25.48
CA MET A 73 -3.79 11.80 26.70
C MET A 73 -3.34 13.25 26.92
N VAL A 74 -2.90 13.94 25.86
CA VAL A 74 -2.46 15.35 25.93
C VAL A 74 -3.66 16.26 26.20
N GLU A 75 -4.79 16.06 25.52
CA GLU A 75 -6.02 16.82 25.73
C GLU A 75 -6.54 16.68 27.16
N ARG A 76 -6.63 15.44 27.67
CA ARG A 76 -7.02 15.17 29.07
C ARG A 76 -6.10 15.89 30.06
N ARG A 77 -4.79 15.82 29.84
CA ARG A 77 -3.80 16.52 30.68
C ARG A 77 -4.01 18.04 30.65
N MET A 78 -4.23 18.63 29.48
CA MET A 78 -4.41 20.08 29.33
C MET A 78 -5.74 20.59 29.90
N THR A 79 -6.78 19.75 29.88
CA THR A 79 -8.11 20.06 30.42
C THR A 79 -8.27 19.68 31.90
N GLY A 80 -7.24 19.13 32.54
CA GLY A 80 -7.26 18.73 33.95
C GLY A 80 -8.09 17.48 34.23
N GLN A 81 -8.43 16.69 33.20
CA GLN A 81 -9.10 15.41 33.34
C GLN A 81 -8.13 14.35 33.88
N THR A 82 -8.66 13.35 34.57
CA THR A 82 -7.86 12.23 35.09
C THR A 82 -7.29 11.37 33.96
N PRO A 83 -6.15 10.68 34.21
CA PRO A 83 -5.59 9.72 33.27
C PRO A 83 -6.63 8.69 32.83
N VAL A 84 -6.42 8.13 31.63
CA VAL A 84 -7.22 7.02 31.12
C VAL A 84 -7.23 5.89 32.14
N THR A 85 -8.42 5.41 32.47
CA THR A 85 -8.56 4.32 33.41
C THR A 85 -8.19 3.01 32.73
N ALA A 86 -7.69 2.03 33.49
CA ALA A 86 -7.37 0.71 32.95
C ALA A 86 -8.57 0.03 32.25
N ALA A 87 -9.81 0.38 32.65
CA ALA A 87 -11.03 -0.10 32.01
C ALA A 87 -11.22 0.49 30.60
N GLU A 88 -10.98 1.79 30.42
CA GLU A 88 -11.01 2.45 29.12
C GLU A 88 -9.88 1.94 28.20
N GLU A 89 -8.69 1.71 28.75
CA GLU A 89 -7.59 1.11 27.99
C GLU A 89 -7.93 -0.31 27.52
N LEU A 90 -8.51 -1.12 28.40
CA LEU A 90 -8.94 -2.48 28.06
C LEU A 90 -10.00 -2.48 26.96
N ASP A 91 -10.98 -1.59 27.02
CA ASP A 91 -12.01 -1.45 25.98
C ASP A 91 -11.41 -1.08 24.62
N ALA A 92 -10.49 -0.11 24.60
CA ALA A 92 -9.78 0.26 23.38
C ALA A 92 -8.96 -0.90 22.79
N VAL A 93 -8.25 -1.66 23.64
CA VAL A 93 -7.48 -2.84 23.22
C VAL A 93 -8.41 -3.92 22.65
N LEU A 94 -9.55 -4.18 23.29
CA LEU A 94 -10.52 -5.17 22.82
C LEU A 94 -11.15 -4.75 21.49
N HIS A 95 -11.49 -3.47 21.33
CA HIS A 95 -12.00 -2.91 20.08
C HIS A 95 -11.02 -3.12 18.92
N TRP A 96 -9.76 -2.73 19.10
CA TRP A 96 -8.74 -2.90 18.06
C TRP A 96 -8.44 -4.38 17.79
N ARG A 97 -8.43 -5.23 18.82
CA ARG A 97 -8.29 -6.67 18.64
C ARG A 97 -9.44 -7.26 17.82
N GLY A 98 -10.67 -6.79 18.05
CA GLY A 98 -11.86 -7.16 17.26
C GLY A 98 -11.72 -6.78 15.79
N LYS A 99 -11.31 -5.53 15.52
CA LYS A 99 -11.04 -5.06 14.15
C LYS A 99 -9.95 -5.87 13.45
N HIS A 100 -8.82 -6.12 14.13
CA HIS A 100 -7.76 -6.95 13.57
C HIS A 100 -8.24 -8.37 13.26
N ALA A 101 -9.03 -8.98 14.15
CA ALA A 101 -9.60 -10.30 13.90
C ALA A 101 -10.53 -10.30 12.67
N GLN A 102 -11.28 -9.22 12.44
CA GLN A 102 -12.08 -9.06 11.23
C GLN A 102 -11.21 -8.98 9.97
N VAL A 103 -10.19 -8.11 9.96
CA VAL A 103 -9.26 -7.97 8.82
C VAL A 103 -8.58 -9.29 8.49
N ILE A 104 -8.16 -10.05 9.51
CA ILE A 104 -7.55 -11.38 9.33
C ILE A 104 -8.53 -12.35 8.66
N ARG A 105 -9.81 -12.36 9.07
CA ARG A 105 -10.84 -13.20 8.45
C ARG A 105 -11.11 -12.80 7.00
N GLU A 106 -11.24 -11.51 6.73
CA GLU A 106 -11.47 -11.00 5.37
C GLU A 106 -10.30 -11.34 4.44
N ARG A 107 -9.05 -11.15 4.90
CA ARG A 107 -7.86 -11.54 4.16
C ARG A 107 -7.82 -13.04 3.90
N ALA A 108 -8.15 -13.87 4.90
CA ALA A 108 -8.17 -15.33 4.74
C ALA A 108 -9.23 -15.78 3.73
N ALA A 109 -10.41 -15.15 3.73
CA ALA A 109 -11.45 -15.42 2.74
C ALA A 109 -11.00 -15.04 1.32
N LEU A 110 -10.40 -13.85 1.16
CA LEU A 110 -9.85 -13.43 -0.13
C LEU A 110 -8.73 -14.35 -0.63
N GLN A 111 -7.87 -14.83 0.27
CA GLN A 111 -6.82 -15.76 -0.10
C GLN A 111 -7.42 -17.09 -0.59
N ALA A 112 -8.43 -17.63 0.10
CA ALA A 112 -9.10 -18.84 -0.34
C ALA A 112 -9.78 -18.69 -1.71
N ASP A 113 -10.37 -17.52 -2.00
CA ASP A 113 -10.95 -17.22 -3.30
C ASP A 113 -9.90 -17.14 -4.42
N LEU A 114 -8.71 -16.58 -4.13
CA LEU A 114 -7.59 -16.55 -5.06
C LEU A 114 -7.07 -17.97 -5.33
N ASP A 115 -6.85 -18.75 -4.28
CA ASP A 115 -6.36 -20.12 -4.40
C ASP A 115 -7.33 -20.99 -5.23
N ALA A 116 -8.64 -20.84 -5.01
CA ALA A 116 -9.66 -21.55 -5.80
C ALA A 116 -9.69 -21.11 -7.28
N ARG A 117 -9.41 -19.83 -7.56
CA ARG A 117 -9.29 -19.31 -8.93
C ARG A 117 -8.06 -19.83 -9.63
N ASP A 118 -6.92 -19.85 -8.93
CA ASP A 118 -5.66 -20.37 -9.47
C ASP A 118 -5.80 -21.85 -9.80
N GLN A 119 -6.38 -22.65 -8.89
CA GLN A 119 -6.67 -24.06 -9.17
C GLN A 119 -7.57 -24.22 -10.41
N ARG A 120 -8.61 -23.39 -10.55
CA ARG A 120 -9.49 -23.43 -11.72
C ARG A 120 -8.75 -23.05 -13.00
N VAL A 121 -7.81 -22.12 -12.95
CA VAL A 121 -6.97 -21.75 -14.10
C VAL A 121 -6.08 -22.93 -14.49
N ASP A 122 -5.43 -23.59 -13.53
CA ASP A 122 -4.59 -24.77 -13.78
C ASP A 122 -5.38 -25.91 -14.44
N GLU A 123 -6.59 -26.18 -13.94
CA GLU A 123 -7.49 -27.19 -14.51
C GLU A 123 -7.89 -26.85 -15.96
N LEU A 124 -8.25 -25.58 -16.21
CA LEU A 124 -8.57 -25.11 -17.57
C LEU A 124 -7.36 -25.19 -18.49
N GLU A 125 -6.17 -24.80 -18.02
CA GLU A 125 -4.93 -24.88 -18.80
C GLU A 125 -4.65 -26.33 -19.21
N GLY A 126 -4.78 -27.28 -18.27
CA GLY A 126 -4.64 -28.71 -18.54
C GLY A 126 -5.61 -29.20 -19.62
N LEU A 127 -6.89 -28.80 -19.53
CA LEU A 127 -7.90 -29.14 -20.53
C LEU A 127 -7.60 -28.52 -21.91
N LEU A 128 -7.16 -27.26 -21.95
CA LEU A 128 -6.78 -26.60 -23.21
C LEU A 128 -5.58 -27.30 -23.86
N ARG A 129 -4.57 -27.74 -23.08
CA ARG A 129 -3.44 -28.51 -23.60
C ARG A 129 -3.88 -29.84 -24.22
N LEU A 130 -4.80 -30.56 -23.56
CA LEU A 130 -5.36 -31.80 -24.09
C LEU A 130 -6.16 -31.56 -25.39
N ALA A 131 -7.02 -30.54 -25.40
CA ALA A 131 -7.83 -30.18 -26.57
C ALA A 131 -6.94 -29.79 -27.76
N ARG A 132 -5.89 -28.99 -27.51
CA ARG A 132 -4.88 -28.63 -28.50
C ARG A 132 -4.23 -29.87 -29.11
N GLN A 133 -3.76 -30.79 -28.27
CA GLN A 133 -3.09 -32.00 -28.72
C GLN A 133 -4.02 -32.88 -29.56
N PHE A 134 -5.29 -33.00 -29.16
CA PHE A 134 -6.30 -33.75 -29.91
C PHE A 134 -6.51 -33.17 -31.31
N VAL A 135 -6.67 -31.86 -31.43
CA VAL A 135 -6.88 -31.17 -32.72
C VAL A 135 -5.65 -31.32 -33.62
N VAL A 136 -4.46 -31.03 -33.09
CA VAL A 136 -3.20 -31.14 -33.86
C VAL A 136 -2.98 -32.56 -34.35
N ASN A 137 -3.10 -33.57 -33.46
CA ASN A 137 -2.96 -34.97 -33.86
C ASN A 137 -4.02 -35.39 -34.88
N GLY A 138 -5.27 -34.94 -34.72
CA GLY A 138 -6.34 -35.27 -35.64
C GLY A 138 -6.08 -34.72 -37.05
N ILE A 139 -5.53 -33.51 -37.15
CA ILE A 139 -5.12 -32.90 -38.42
C ILE A 139 -3.93 -33.66 -39.03
N ASP A 140 -2.86 -33.84 -38.24
CA ASP A 140 -1.61 -34.45 -38.72
C ASP A 140 -1.79 -35.91 -39.17
N LEU A 141 -2.66 -36.66 -38.49
CA LEU A 141 -2.99 -38.05 -38.83
C LEU A 141 -4.10 -38.15 -39.88
N GLY A 142 -4.68 -37.03 -40.32
CA GLY A 142 -5.71 -36.98 -41.38
C GLY A 142 -7.13 -37.39 -40.93
N TYR A 143 -7.40 -37.47 -39.63
CA TYR A 143 -8.74 -37.72 -39.09
C TYR A 143 -9.62 -36.47 -39.07
N ILE A 144 -9.01 -35.27 -39.04
CA ILE A 144 -9.69 -33.98 -39.10
C ILE A 144 -9.22 -33.27 -40.37
N LYS A 145 -10.14 -32.94 -41.27
CA LYS A 145 -9.84 -32.22 -42.50
C LYS A 145 -9.97 -30.72 -42.27
N MET A 146 -8.86 -29.98 -42.38
CA MET A 146 -8.89 -28.53 -42.35
C MET A 146 -9.49 -27.95 -43.65
N PRO A 147 -10.26 -26.85 -43.57
CA PRO A 147 -10.65 -26.07 -44.74
C PRO A 147 -9.43 -25.58 -45.52
N ASP A 148 -9.61 -25.24 -46.80
CA ASP A 148 -8.54 -24.63 -47.60
C ASP A 148 -8.11 -23.30 -46.98
N VAL A 149 -6.84 -22.93 -47.16
CA VAL A 149 -6.23 -21.75 -46.51
C VAL A 149 -6.95 -20.43 -46.86
N ASP A 150 -7.51 -20.35 -48.07
CA ASP A 150 -8.22 -19.16 -48.56
C ASP A 150 -9.71 -19.17 -48.19
N THR A 151 -10.21 -20.26 -47.58
CA THR A 151 -11.59 -20.34 -47.09
C THR A 151 -11.67 -19.60 -45.75
N PRO A 152 -12.50 -18.54 -45.62
CA PRO A 152 -12.64 -17.79 -44.39
C PRO A 152 -13.44 -18.60 -43.35
N ASP A 153 -12.75 -19.54 -42.70
CA ASP A 153 -13.32 -20.47 -41.73
C ASP A 153 -12.73 -20.24 -40.32
N PRO A 154 -13.55 -20.15 -39.26
CA PRO A 154 -13.08 -20.03 -37.88
C PRO A 154 -12.16 -21.17 -37.39
N ALA A 155 -12.14 -22.32 -38.06
CA ALA A 155 -11.26 -23.44 -37.71
C ALA A 155 -9.77 -23.04 -37.77
N HIS A 156 -9.40 -22.14 -38.68
CA HIS A 156 -8.03 -21.63 -38.82
C HIS A 156 -7.55 -20.88 -37.56
N ASP A 157 -8.48 -20.31 -36.79
CA ASP A 157 -8.16 -19.55 -35.59
C ASP A 157 -8.00 -20.40 -34.33
N LEU A 158 -8.47 -21.65 -34.33
CA LEU A 158 -8.62 -22.43 -33.10
C LEU A 158 -7.28 -22.69 -32.41
N VAL A 159 -6.31 -23.24 -33.13
CA VAL A 159 -4.98 -23.55 -32.58
C VAL A 159 -4.22 -22.26 -32.20
N PRO A 160 -4.17 -21.21 -33.04
CA PRO A 160 -3.58 -19.92 -32.64
C PRO A 160 -4.20 -19.31 -31.37
N LYS A 161 -5.53 -19.38 -31.21
CA LYS A 161 -6.21 -18.87 -30.02
C LYS A 161 -5.90 -19.68 -28.77
N ILE A 162 -5.80 -21.01 -28.88
CA ILE A 162 -5.37 -21.86 -27.77
C ILE A 162 -3.91 -21.55 -27.39
N ASP A 163 -3.02 -21.37 -28.37
CA ASP A 163 -1.62 -21.03 -28.12
C ASP A 163 -1.45 -19.68 -27.43
N ALA A 164 -2.23 -18.68 -27.82
CA ALA A 164 -2.26 -17.37 -27.17
C ALA A 164 -2.81 -17.44 -25.73
N ALA A 165 -3.79 -18.32 -25.48
CA ALA A 165 -4.37 -18.51 -24.15
C ALA A 165 -3.42 -19.25 -23.19
N LEU A 166 -2.66 -20.23 -23.69
CA LEU A 166 -1.66 -20.99 -22.92
C LEU A 166 -0.36 -20.20 -22.67
N ASN A 167 -0.05 -19.22 -23.53
CA ASN A 167 1.10 -18.33 -23.39
C ASN A 167 0.63 -16.88 -23.34
N PRO A 168 -0.10 -16.47 -22.29
CA PRO A 168 -0.60 -15.12 -22.20
C PRO A 168 0.58 -14.16 -22.16
N THR A 169 0.63 -13.21 -23.09
CA THR A 169 1.59 -12.11 -22.97
C THR A 169 1.24 -11.32 -21.71
N PRO A 170 2.23 -10.99 -20.85
CA PRO A 170 1.96 -10.16 -19.70
C PRO A 170 1.34 -8.86 -20.21
N LYS A 171 0.16 -8.51 -19.68
CA LYS A 171 -0.50 -7.25 -20.03
C LYS A 171 0.54 -6.13 -19.83
N PRO A 172 0.72 -5.23 -20.81
CA PRO A 172 1.56 -4.07 -20.60
C PRO A 172 1.02 -3.35 -19.36
N HIS A 173 1.84 -3.30 -18.31
CA HIS A 173 1.51 -2.54 -17.13
C HIS A 173 1.29 -1.09 -17.59
N THR A 174 0.12 -0.53 -17.30
CA THR A 174 -0.08 0.91 -17.47
C THR A 174 0.77 1.55 -16.38
N CYS A 175 1.98 1.97 -16.74
CA CYS A 175 2.88 2.64 -15.82
C CYS A 175 2.17 3.89 -15.28
N CYS A 176 1.78 3.87 -14.01
CA CYS A 176 1.15 4.99 -13.32
C CYS A 176 2.17 6.09 -12.93
N GLY A 177 3.42 6.01 -13.39
CA GLY A 177 4.48 6.97 -13.06
C GLY A 177 4.99 6.91 -11.62
N SER A 178 4.46 6.02 -10.77
CA SER A 178 4.77 6.00 -9.33
C SER A 178 5.25 4.65 -8.78
N CYS A 179 5.60 3.68 -9.64
CA CYS A 179 6.08 2.37 -9.21
C CYS A 179 7.62 2.26 -9.19
N PRO A 180 8.24 1.69 -8.14
CA PRO A 180 9.70 1.47 -8.05
C PRO A 180 10.30 0.60 -9.15
N ALA A 181 9.48 -0.18 -9.88
CA ALA A 181 9.96 -1.07 -10.94
C ALA A 181 10.45 -0.33 -12.20
N CYS A 182 10.05 0.94 -12.40
CA CYS A 182 10.36 1.69 -13.62
C CYS A 182 11.73 2.41 -13.61
N THR A 183 12.40 2.53 -12.47
CA THR A 183 13.68 3.25 -12.36
C THR A 183 14.92 2.40 -12.61
N ILE A 184 14.77 1.07 -12.78
CA ILE A 184 15.90 0.15 -12.91
C ILE A 184 16.34 -0.08 -14.38
N GLY A 185 15.56 0.37 -15.36
CA GLY A 185 15.75 0.01 -16.77
C GLY A 185 15.95 1.18 -17.73
N ALA A 186 16.92 2.06 -17.49
CA ALA A 186 17.40 2.96 -18.54
C ALA A 186 18.90 3.21 -18.37
N LYS A 187 19.72 2.36 -18.99
CA LYS A 187 21.08 2.72 -19.41
C LYS A 187 21.26 2.34 -20.87
N PRO A 188 21.93 3.18 -21.68
CA PRO A 188 22.43 2.77 -23.00
C PRO A 188 23.49 1.67 -22.86
#